data_AF-X0RM95-F1
#
_entry.id   AF-X0RM95-F1
#
_cell.length_a   1.000
_cell.length_b   1.000
_cell.length_c   1.000
_cell.angle_alpha   90.00
_cell.angle_beta   90.00
_cell.angle_gamma   90.00
#
_symmetry.space_group_name_H-M   'P 1'
#
loop_
_entity.id
_entity.type
_entity.pdbx_description
1 polymer ?
#
loop_
_entity_poly.entity_id
_entity_poly.type
_entity_poly.pdbx_seq_one_letter_code
_entity_poly.pdbx_strand_id
1 'polypeptide(L)'
;QHWPFFDLPPAPKPDVKIGGVYYSSASASGVPADSDCGPKYLDDTGNLHIFRGCQDCSWKTYYITGGAYFDSGGDGNFICGNVIVLGDIEINGGGGANGDYDANVPQEAWKEYGNDYADAYVSSQHGFDDTEAPDTYAEAVAENYKSVGLTYRLKKGLVHGFVYTGGSQGLKGGGSSIIHGVMIAGQNTTIETSGFAVYFDESVAENILVENIVINRISWYEVAHEWPAGL
;
A
#
# COMPACT_ATOMS: atom_id res chain seq x y z
N GLN A 1 -24.19 -5.90 -2.60
CA GLN A 1 -23.54 -5.42 -3.85
C GLN A 1 -24.45 -4.34 -4.40
N HIS A 2 -24.09 -3.07 -4.22
CA HIS A 2 -24.86 -1.95 -4.78
C HIS A 2 -24.36 -1.73 -6.20
N TRP A 3 -25.28 -1.71 -7.16
CA TRP A 3 -24.99 -1.46 -8.57
C TRP A 3 -25.45 -0.04 -8.89
N PRO A 4 -24.58 0.84 -9.40
CA PRO A 4 -25.03 2.15 -9.84
C PRO A 4 -25.98 1.98 -11.03
N PHE A 5 -27.09 2.73 -11.03
CA PHE A 5 -28.06 2.74 -12.12
C PHE A 5 -27.50 3.40 -13.40
N PHE A 6 -26.40 4.13 -13.29
CA PHE A 6 -25.71 4.80 -14.39
C PHE A 6 -24.25 4.35 -14.47
N ASP A 7 -23.68 4.35 -15.68
CA ASP A 7 -22.24 4.16 -15.88
C ASP A 7 -21.47 5.25 -15.13
N LEU A 8 -20.66 4.83 -14.15
CA LEU A 8 -19.71 5.73 -13.51
C LEU A 8 -18.56 6.03 -14.49
N PRO A 9 -18.10 7.29 -14.61
CA PRO A 9 -16.88 7.57 -15.34
C PRO A 9 -15.73 6.73 -14.77
N PRO A 10 -14.79 6.26 -15.62
CA PRO A 10 -13.67 5.47 -15.14
C PRO A 10 -12.90 6.25 -14.08
N ALA A 11 -12.56 5.57 -12.98
CA ALA A 11 -11.75 6.16 -11.92
C ALA A 11 -10.46 6.74 -12.55
N PRO A 12 -10.08 7.98 -12.20
CA PRO A 12 -8.85 8.56 -12.71
C PRO A 12 -7.67 7.72 -12.23
N LYS A 13 -6.85 7.27 -13.16
CA LYS A 13 -5.68 6.44 -12.88
C LYS A 13 -4.43 7.31 -12.99
N PRO A 14 -3.57 7.39 -11.96
CA PRO A 14 -2.27 8.00 -12.13
C PRO A 14 -1.48 7.23 -13.21
N ASP A 15 -0.89 7.95 -14.16
CA ASP A 15 0.00 7.38 -15.17
C ASP A 15 1.38 7.14 -14.53
N VAL A 16 1.50 6.05 -13.78
CA VAL A 16 2.77 5.69 -13.15
C VAL A 16 3.75 5.21 -14.24
N LYS A 17 5.04 5.59 -14.17
CA LYS A 17 6.09 5.16 -15.14
C LYS A 17 6.47 3.68 -15.01
N ILE A 18 5.49 2.78 -15.01
CA ILE A 18 5.65 1.36 -14.77
C ILE A 18 6.64 0.76 -15.79
N GLY A 19 6.42 0.95 -17.09
CA GLY A 19 7.18 0.23 -18.12
C GLY A 19 8.63 0.68 -18.36
N GLY A 20 8.98 1.93 -18.05
CA GLY A 20 10.29 2.49 -18.42
C GLY A 20 11.33 2.47 -17.31
N VAL A 21 11.06 3.22 -16.24
CA VAL A 21 12.06 3.44 -15.18
C VAL A 21 12.16 2.25 -14.23
N TYR A 22 11.03 1.67 -13.84
CA TYR A 22 11.04 0.50 -12.97
C TYR A 22 11.58 -0.75 -13.67
N TYR A 23 11.25 -0.95 -14.95
CA TYR A 23 11.84 -2.02 -15.76
C TYR A 23 13.37 -1.92 -15.84
N SER A 24 13.89 -0.73 -16.19
CA SER A 24 15.34 -0.52 -16.29
C SER A 24 16.06 -0.63 -14.93
N SER A 25 15.44 -0.13 -13.85
CA SER A 25 15.91 -0.30 -12.48
C SER A 25 16.01 -1.78 -12.09
N ALA A 26 14.98 -2.57 -12.36
CA ALA A 26 14.97 -4.01 -12.08
C ALA A 26 16.01 -4.77 -12.93
N SER A 27 16.15 -4.41 -14.21
CA SER A 27 17.17 -4.99 -15.10
C SER A 27 18.59 -4.75 -14.58
N ALA A 28 18.89 -3.53 -14.11
CA ALA A 28 20.19 -3.17 -13.55
C ALA A 28 20.45 -3.81 -12.17
N SER A 29 19.40 -4.22 -11.46
CA SER A 29 19.48 -4.75 -10.10
C SER A 29 20.00 -6.19 -10.02
N GLY A 30 19.92 -6.95 -11.12
CA GLY A 30 20.47 -8.30 -11.26
C GLY A 30 19.64 -9.37 -10.55
N VAL A 31 20.30 -10.15 -9.69
CA VAL A 31 19.71 -11.26 -8.92
C VAL A 31 19.63 -10.87 -7.44
N PRO A 32 18.52 -11.18 -6.75
CA PRO A 32 18.43 -11.01 -5.30
C PRO A 32 19.51 -11.79 -4.55
N ALA A 33 19.94 -11.28 -3.39
CA ALA A 33 20.88 -12.00 -2.54
C ALA A 33 20.23 -13.24 -1.91
N ASP A 34 18.94 -13.16 -1.63
CA ASP A 34 18.12 -14.25 -1.15
C ASP A 34 17.48 -14.99 -2.34
N SER A 35 17.80 -16.28 -2.48
CA SER A 35 17.25 -17.13 -3.54
C SER A 35 15.74 -17.36 -3.40
N ASP A 36 15.18 -17.19 -2.20
CA ASP A 36 13.74 -17.36 -1.93
C ASP A 36 12.90 -16.18 -2.45
N CYS A 37 13.56 -15.08 -2.86
CA CYS A 37 12.98 -13.96 -3.60
C CYS A 37 12.89 -14.18 -5.10
N GLY A 38 13.26 -15.36 -5.58
CA GLY A 38 13.24 -15.71 -6.99
C GLY A 38 14.54 -15.41 -7.73
N PRO A 39 14.60 -15.76 -9.03
CA PRO A 39 15.86 -15.85 -9.76
C PRO A 39 16.41 -14.49 -10.23
N LYS A 40 15.61 -13.42 -10.21
CA LYS A 40 15.98 -12.09 -10.70
C LYS A 40 14.97 -11.02 -10.27
N TYR A 41 15.45 -9.78 -10.14
CA TYR A 41 14.60 -8.61 -9.91
C TYR A 41 13.69 -8.30 -11.10
N LEU A 42 14.14 -8.57 -12.32
CA LEU A 42 13.34 -8.42 -13.55
C LEU A 42 12.83 -9.79 -14.01
N ASP A 43 11.60 -10.15 -13.68
CA ASP A 43 10.91 -11.32 -14.21
C ASP A 43 10.03 -10.98 -15.41
N ASP A 44 10.62 -11.04 -16.60
CA ASP A 44 9.97 -10.79 -17.88
C ASP A 44 9.41 -12.05 -18.56
N THR A 45 9.37 -13.19 -17.85
CA THR A 45 8.95 -14.47 -18.44
C THR A 45 7.44 -14.55 -18.71
N GLY A 46 6.66 -13.66 -18.12
CA GLY A 46 5.19 -13.69 -18.17
C GLY A 46 4.56 -14.77 -17.27
N ASN A 47 5.36 -15.54 -16.53
CA ASN A 47 4.89 -16.57 -15.63
C ASN A 47 4.54 -16.00 -14.25
N LEU A 48 3.91 -16.83 -13.42
CA LEU A 48 3.69 -16.52 -12.00
C LEU A 48 5.02 -16.51 -11.25
N HIS A 49 5.35 -15.37 -10.66
CA HIS A 49 6.48 -15.23 -9.73
C HIS A 49 6.02 -15.61 -8.33
N ILE A 50 6.77 -16.46 -7.62
CA ILE A 50 6.39 -16.93 -6.28
C ILE A 50 7.40 -16.39 -5.27
N PHE A 51 6.91 -15.61 -4.31
CA PHE A 51 7.67 -15.21 -3.13
C PHE A 51 7.33 -16.17 -1.98
N ARG A 52 8.32 -16.93 -1.52
CA ARG A 52 8.16 -17.86 -0.39
C ARG A 52 9.44 -17.94 0.42
N GLY A 53 9.48 -17.23 1.55
CA GLY A 53 10.68 -17.10 2.38
C GLY A 53 11.55 -15.89 2.02
N CYS A 54 11.08 -15.04 1.11
CA CYS A 54 11.85 -13.92 0.56
C CYS A 54 12.11 -12.84 1.62
N GLN A 55 13.37 -12.62 1.96
CA GLN A 55 13.86 -11.55 2.82
C GLN A 55 14.78 -10.63 2.02
N ASP A 56 14.24 -9.52 1.53
CA ASP A 56 15.02 -8.56 0.74
C ASP A 56 14.75 -7.12 1.13
N CYS A 57 15.69 -6.51 1.85
CA CYS A 57 15.67 -5.08 2.15
C CYS A 57 16.78 -4.30 1.46
N SER A 58 17.09 -4.68 0.22
CA SER A 58 18.05 -3.98 -0.64
C SER A 58 17.50 -2.69 -1.27
N TRP A 59 16.21 -2.35 -1.07
CA TRP A 59 15.54 -1.19 -1.66
C TRP A 59 15.57 -1.19 -3.19
N LYS A 60 15.62 -2.38 -3.79
CA LYS A 60 15.61 -2.59 -5.24
C LYS A 60 14.18 -2.75 -5.77
N THR A 61 14.07 -2.69 -7.09
CA THR A 61 12.78 -2.85 -7.78
C THR A 61 12.64 -4.28 -8.28
N TYR A 62 11.59 -4.97 -7.82
CA TYR A 62 11.04 -6.13 -8.49
C TYR A 62 10.11 -5.66 -9.61
N TYR A 63 10.33 -6.16 -10.82
CA TYR A 63 9.49 -5.92 -11.98
C TYR A 63 9.09 -7.24 -12.61
N ILE A 64 7.80 -7.58 -12.51
CA ILE A 64 7.25 -8.88 -12.88
C ILE A 64 6.19 -8.65 -13.97
N THR A 65 6.39 -9.22 -15.16
CA THR A 65 5.45 -9.07 -16.29
C THR A 65 4.26 -10.01 -16.20
N GLY A 66 4.38 -11.13 -15.49
CA GLY A 66 3.28 -12.03 -15.15
C GLY A 66 2.58 -11.63 -13.85
N GLY A 67 2.03 -12.61 -13.14
CA GLY A 67 1.46 -12.40 -11.79
C GLY A 67 2.50 -12.61 -10.69
N ALA A 68 2.16 -12.24 -9.45
CA ALA A 68 2.93 -12.56 -8.27
C ALA A 68 2.08 -13.30 -7.23
N TYR A 69 2.66 -14.29 -6.57
CA TYR A 69 2.03 -15.07 -5.50
C TYR A 69 2.91 -15.04 -4.26
N PHE A 70 2.42 -14.39 -3.21
CA PHE A 70 3.04 -14.42 -1.88
C PHE A 70 2.49 -15.61 -1.13
N ASP A 71 3.35 -16.60 -0.90
CA ASP A 71 3.00 -17.81 -0.20
C ASP A 71 3.63 -17.88 1.19
N SER A 72 2.91 -18.50 2.12
CA SER A 72 3.47 -18.82 3.43
C SER A 72 4.51 -19.94 3.29
N GLY A 73 5.72 -19.73 3.80
CA GLY A 73 6.78 -20.74 3.83
C GLY A 73 8.15 -20.12 4.14
N GLY A 74 9.14 -20.99 4.37
CA GLY A 74 10.50 -20.57 4.77
C GLY A 74 10.49 -19.76 6.08
N ASP A 75 11.32 -18.72 6.12
CA ASP A 75 11.38 -17.74 7.22
C ASP A 75 10.36 -16.60 7.05
N GLY A 76 9.39 -16.74 6.14
CA GLY A 76 8.40 -15.74 5.81
C GLY A 76 8.88 -14.72 4.77
N ASN A 77 7.97 -13.88 4.28
CA ASN A 77 8.27 -12.87 3.27
C ASN A 77 8.36 -11.47 3.90
N PHE A 78 9.36 -10.70 3.52
CA PHE A 78 9.46 -9.27 3.77
C PHE A 78 10.36 -8.60 2.71
N ILE A 79 9.80 -7.64 1.99
CA ILE A 79 10.51 -6.88 0.95
C ILE A 79 10.55 -5.40 1.31
N CYS A 80 11.74 -4.79 1.40
CA CYS A 80 11.90 -3.34 1.37
C CYS A 80 12.30 -2.89 -0.05
N GLY A 81 11.44 -2.14 -0.73
CA GLY A 81 11.67 -1.71 -2.11
C GLY A 81 10.40 -1.59 -2.94
N ASN A 82 10.56 -1.58 -4.27
CA ASN A 82 9.42 -1.48 -5.19
C ASN A 82 9.01 -2.88 -5.67
N VAL A 83 7.72 -3.19 -5.64
CA VAL A 83 7.16 -4.43 -6.18
C VAL A 83 6.16 -4.07 -7.28
N ILE A 84 6.59 -4.19 -8.53
CA ILE A 84 5.84 -3.81 -9.71
C ILE A 84 5.41 -5.06 -10.45
N VAL A 85 4.11 -5.35 -10.46
CA VAL A 85 3.54 -6.55 -11.08
C VAL A 85 2.54 -6.13 -12.16
N LEU A 86 2.74 -6.57 -13.40
CA LEU A 86 1.82 -6.24 -14.49
C LEU A 86 0.58 -7.15 -14.50
N GLY A 87 0.69 -8.35 -13.95
CA GLY A 87 -0.43 -9.24 -13.67
C GLY A 87 -1.06 -8.98 -12.31
N ASP A 88 -1.76 -9.99 -11.79
CA ASP A 88 -2.40 -9.95 -10.47
C ASP A 88 -1.38 -10.26 -9.36
N ILE A 89 -1.58 -9.67 -8.18
CA ILE A 89 -0.90 -10.06 -6.94
C ILE A 89 -1.86 -10.90 -6.11
N GLU A 90 -1.41 -12.06 -5.65
CA GLU A 90 -2.16 -12.93 -4.75
C GLU A 90 -1.40 -13.11 -3.44
N ILE A 91 -2.09 -12.88 -2.31
CA ILE A 91 -1.55 -13.09 -0.97
C ILE A 91 -2.28 -14.27 -0.33
N ASN A 92 -1.58 -15.37 -0.10
CA ASN A 92 -2.12 -16.57 0.54
C ASN A 92 -1.80 -16.59 2.04
N GLY A 93 -2.83 -16.61 2.90
CA GLY A 93 -2.64 -16.78 4.36
C GLY A 93 -1.78 -15.70 5.02
N GLY A 94 -1.84 -14.45 4.53
CA GLY A 94 -0.96 -13.35 4.93
C GLY A 94 0.37 -13.31 4.17
N GLY A 95 0.57 -14.20 3.19
CA GLY A 95 1.77 -14.27 2.37
C GLY A 95 3.03 -14.56 3.17
N GLY A 96 2.91 -15.19 4.34
CA GLY A 96 4.04 -15.41 5.25
C GLY A 96 4.70 -14.12 5.77
N ALA A 97 3.98 -12.99 5.80
CA ALA A 97 4.56 -11.70 6.17
C ALA A 97 5.33 -11.73 7.51
N ASN A 98 6.62 -11.40 7.48
CA ASN A 98 7.53 -11.50 8.63
C ASN A 98 8.37 -10.24 8.89
N GLY A 99 8.06 -9.12 8.23
CA GLY A 99 8.69 -7.84 8.53
C GLY A 99 8.37 -7.37 9.94
N ASP A 100 9.40 -6.97 10.68
CA ASP A 100 9.27 -6.47 12.05
C ASP A 100 10.24 -5.29 12.27
N TYR A 101 9.72 -4.07 12.25
CA TYR A 101 10.51 -2.84 12.34
C TYR A 101 9.69 -1.68 12.93
N ASP A 102 10.38 -0.64 13.38
CA ASP A 102 9.77 0.59 13.89
C ASP A 102 9.59 1.58 12.74
N ALA A 103 8.35 1.84 12.37
CA ALA A 103 7.99 2.81 11.34
C ALA A 103 7.90 4.21 11.96
N ASN A 104 8.38 5.23 11.24
CA ASN A 104 8.18 6.61 11.67
C ASN A 104 6.70 6.97 11.53
N VAL A 105 6.14 7.56 12.58
CA VAL A 105 4.79 8.12 12.52
C VAL A 105 4.89 9.50 11.87
N PRO A 106 4.10 9.81 10.82
CA PRO A 106 4.14 11.13 10.20
C PRO A 106 3.85 12.23 11.23
N GLN A 107 4.62 13.32 11.17
CA GLN A 107 4.63 14.34 12.23
C GLN A 107 3.26 14.99 12.48
N GLU A 108 2.43 15.01 11.43
CA GLU A 108 1.10 15.63 11.41
C GLU A 108 -0.03 14.57 11.40
N ALA A 109 0.27 13.27 11.53
CA ALA A 109 -0.72 12.20 11.51
C ALA A 109 -1.77 12.35 12.63
N TRP A 110 -1.40 12.99 13.74
CA TRP A 110 -2.29 13.28 14.86
C TRP A 110 -3.49 14.15 14.44
N LYS A 111 -3.36 14.98 13.40
CA LYS A 111 -4.42 15.90 12.95
C LYS A 111 -5.65 15.17 12.42
N GLU A 112 -5.49 13.95 11.91
CA GLU A 112 -6.59 13.09 11.44
C GLU A 112 -7.53 12.65 12.57
N TYR A 113 -7.07 12.71 13.83
CA TYR A 113 -7.80 12.14 14.97
C TYR A 113 -8.56 13.18 15.82
N GLY A 114 -8.33 14.49 15.63
CA GLY A 114 -9.02 15.55 16.39
C GLY A 114 -9.10 15.24 17.90
N ASN A 115 -10.29 15.39 18.50
CA ASN A 115 -10.54 15.04 19.91
C ASN A 115 -11.05 13.61 20.14
N ASP A 116 -11.41 12.86 19.08
CA ASP A 116 -12.04 11.53 19.21
C ASP A 116 -11.11 10.52 19.91
N TYR A 117 -9.83 10.90 20.03
CA TYR A 117 -8.76 10.16 20.67
C TYR A 117 -7.91 11.04 21.61
N ALA A 118 -8.52 11.96 22.36
CA ALA A 118 -7.83 12.79 23.35
C ALA A 118 -6.95 11.97 24.33
N ASP A 119 -7.42 10.78 24.72
CA ASP A 119 -6.66 9.84 25.55
C ASP A 119 -5.42 9.26 24.84
N ALA A 120 -5.47 9.08 23.53
CA ALA A 120 -4.32 8.64 22.73
C ALA A 120 -3.31 9.77 22.52
N TYR A 121 -3.76 11.02 22.50
CA TYR A 121 -2.93 12.21 22.31
C TYR A 121 -1.89 12.38 23.41
N VAL A 122 -2.34 12.27 24.68
CA VAL A 122 -1.53 12.53 25.89
C VAL A 122 -0.98 11.25 26.52
N SER A 123 -1.55 10.07 26.21
CA SER A 123 -1.06 8.83 26.81
C SER A 123 0.30 8.41 26.26
N SER A 124 1.08 7.75 27.12
CA SER A 124 2.35 7.12 26.77
C SER A 124 2.26 6.04 25.68
N GLN A 125 1.07 5.74 25.15
CA GLN A 125 0.86 4.76 24.08
C GLN A 125 1.13 5.34 22.69
N HIS A 126 0.86 6.62 22.46
CA HIS A 126 1.15 7.27 21.18
C HIS A 126 2.03 8.50 21.31
N GLY A 127 1.98 9.22 22.44
CA GLY A 127 2.94 10.27 22.79
C GLY A 127 3.00 11.41 21.78
N PHE A 128 1.86 11.74 21.16
CA PHE A 128 1.81 12.71 20.07
C PHE A 128 2.21 14.10 20.53
N ASP A 129 1.74 14.57 21.68
CA ASP A 129 2.08 15.85 22.32
C ASP A 129 1.82 15.72 23.84
N ASP A 130 2.62 16.39 24.68
CA ASP A 130 2.41 16.43 26.14
C ASP A 130 1.44 17.55 26.58
N THR A 131 0.95 18.34 25.62
CA THR A 131 -0.09 19.35 25.80
C THR A 131 -1.50 18.82 25.43
N GLU A 132 -2.52 19.54 25.90
CA GLU A 132 -3.93 19.12 25.79
C GLU A 132 -4.36 18.98 24.32
N ALA A 133 -5.10 17.92 24.00
CA ALA A 133 -5.54 17.65 22.62
C ALA A 133 -6.53 18.72 22.14
N PRO A 134 -6.47 19.16 20.86
CA PRO A 134 -7.45 20.09 20.32
C PRO A 134 -8.88 19.52 20.37
N ASP A 135 -9.87 20.36 20.74
CA ASP A 135 -11.26 19.95 20.95
C ASP A 135 -12.00 19.63 19.63
N THR A 136 -11.52 20.13 18.50
CA THR A 136 -12.13 19.94 17.19
C THR A 136 -11.10 19.62 16.10
N TYR A 137 -11.54 18.92 15.04
CA TYR A 137 -10.71 18.71 13.84
C TYR A 137 -10.26 20.04 13.20
N ALA A 138 -11.12 21.06 13.22
CA ALA A 138 -10.78 22.38 12.67
C ALA A 138 -9.63 23.05 13.44
N GLU A 139 -9.60 22.90 14.77
CA GLU A 139 -8.48 23.37 15.60
C GLU A 139 -7.23 22.53 15.33
N ALA A 140 -7.35 21.19 15.30
CA ALA A 140 -6.22 20.29 15.01
C ALA A 140 -5.53 20.62 13.66
N VAL A 141 -6.29 20.95 12.62
CA VAL A 141 -5.74 21.35 11.32
C VAL A 141 -5.06 22.73 11.36
N ALA A 142 -5.57 23.65 12.19
CA ALA A 142 -5.03 25.00 12.34
C ALA A 142 -3.74 25.05 13.19
N GLU A 143 -3.49 24.01 13.99
CA GLU A 143 -2.32 23.90 14.83
C GLU A 143 -1.02 23.68 14.05
N ASN A 144 0.07 24.22 14.59
CA ASN A 144 1.41 24.12 14.03
C ASN A 144 2.28 23.07 14.75
N TYR A 145 1.70 22.35 15.72
CA TYR A 145 2.41 21.30 16.42
C TYR A 145 2.83 20.16 15.47
N LYS A 146 4.07 19.68 15.64
CA LYS A 146 4.66 18.58 14.88
C LYS A 146 5.24 17.58 15.86
N SER A 147 4.72 16.35 15.83
CA SER A 147 5.31 15.27 16.62
C SER A 147 6.68 14.90 16.05
N VAL A 148 7.70 14.74 16.90
CA VAL A 148 9.09 14.48 16.47
C VAL A 148 9.61 13.19 17.09
N GLY A 149 10.14 12.29 16.24
CA GLY A 149 10.82 11.08 16.69
C GLY A 149 9.90 9.95 17.16
N LEU A 150 8.59 10.05 16.89
CA LEU A 150 7.65 8.99 17.19
C LEU A 150 7.76 7.85 16.19
N THR A 151 7.79 6.64 16.73
CA THR A 151 7.82 5.42 15.95
C THR A 151 6.75 4.44 16.44
N TYR A 152 6.18 3.68 15.52
CA TYR A 152 5.24 2.60 15.82
C TYR A 152 5.78 1.28 15.28
N ARG A 153 5.83 0.25 16.14
CA ARG A 153 6.32 -1.08 15.77
C ARG A 153 5.32 -1.76 14.83
N LEU A 154 5.69 -1.92 13.57
CA LEU A 154 4.94 -2.71 12.60
C LEU A 154 5.42 -4.16 12.63
N LYS A 155 4.49 -5.09 12.81
CA LYS A 155 4.70 -6.54 12.77
C LYS A 155 3.95 -7.14 11.60
N LYS A 156 4.52 -8.17 10.97
CA LYS A 156 3.97 -8.82 9.78
C LYS A 156 3.97 -7.89 8.57
N GLY A 157 5.03 -7.11 8.40
CA GLY A 157 5.32 -6.40 7.16
C GLY A 157 5.53 -7.40 6.03
N LEU A 158 4.74 -7.30 4.96
CA LEU A 158 4.96 -8.05 3.72
C LEU A 158 5.82 -7.24 2.76
N VAL A 159 5.49 -5.94 2.61
CA VAL A 159 6.26 -5.00 1.80
C VAL A 159 6.37 -3.67 2.53
N HIS A 160 7.58 -3.11 2.59
CA HIS A 160 7.86 -1.71 2.90
C HIS A 160 8.33 -1.00 1.62
N GLY A 161 7.46 -0.24 0.98
CA GLY A 161 7.78 0.46 -0.25
C GLY A 161 6.60 0.60 -1.21
N PHE A 162 6.89 0.73 -2.50
CA PHE A 162 5.86 0.97 -3.51
C PHE A 162 5.38 -0.34 -4.14
N VAL A 163 4.08 -0.61 -4.07
CA VAL A 163 3.44 -1.78 -4.69
C VAL A 163 2.56 -1.33 -5.85
N TYR A 164 2.76 -1.92 -7.02
CA TYR A 164 1.89 -1.76 -8.18
C TYR A 164 1.38 -3.12 -8.67
N THR A 165 0.10 -3.17 -9.00
CA THR A 165 -0.52 -4.34 -9.65
C THR A 165 -1.33 -3.90 -10.87
N GLY A 166 -1.04 -4.46 -12.04
CA GLY A 166 -1.66 -4.11 -13.32
C GLY A 166 -2.77 -5.08 -13.79
N GLY A 167 -2.86 -6.26 -13.16
CA GLY A 167 -3.77 -7.32 -13.55
C GLY A 167 -5.24 -6.97 -13.41
N SER A 168 -6.10 -7.78 -14.02
CA SER A 168 -7.55 -7.54 -14.08
C SER A 168 -8.25 -7.67 -12.73
N GLN A 169 -7.67 -8.47 -11.83
CA GLN A 169 -8.14 -8.67 -10.45
C GLN A 169 -7.34 -7.84 -9.44
N GLY A 170 -6.27 -7.17 -9.90
CA GLY A 170 -5.39 -6.35 -9.07
C GLY A 170 -4.75 -7.20 -7.96
N LEU A 171 -5.02 -6.82 -6.72
CA LEU A 171 -4.63 -7.58 -5.53
C LEU A 171 -5.79 -8.47 -5.06
N LYS A 172 -5.51 -9.75 -4.80
CA LYS A 172 -6.46 -10.72 -4.25
C LYS A 172 -5.91 -11.49 -3.03
N GLY A 173 -6.82 -12.06 -2.25
CA GLY A 173 -6.50 -12.83 -1.04
C GLY A 173 -6.34 -11.94 0.19
N GLY A 174 -5.24 -12.11 0.91
CA GLY A 174 -4.89 -11.31 2.09
C GLY A 174 -4.47 -12.16 3.27
N GLY A 175 -4.73 -11.65 4.47
CA GLY A 175 -4.50 -12.31 5.75
C GLY A 175 -3.87 -11.31 6.70
N SER A 176 -3.23 -11.80 7.77
CA SER A 176 -2.55 -10.90 8.70
C SER A 176 -1.20 -10.45 8.11
N SER A 177 -1.23 -9.39 7.32
CA SER A 177 -0.06 -8.78 6.68
C SER A 177 -0.21 -7.28 6.48
N ILE A 178 0.94 -6.61 6.37
CA ILE A 178 1.02 -5.16 6.26
C ILE A 178 1.78 -4.78 4.99
N ILE A 179 1.20 -3.88 4.20
CA ILE A 179 1.97 -3.07 3.24
C ILE A 179 2.17 -1.70 3.88
N HIS A 180 3.42 -1.27 4.03
CA HIS A 180 3.75 0.06 4.51
C HIS A 180 4.42 0.83 3.37
N GLY A 181 3.89 1.97 2.98
CA GLY A 181 4.32 2.67 1.77
C GLY A 181 3.15 3.13 0.93
N VAL A 182 3.19 2.82 -0.36
CA VAL A 182 2.14 3.22 -1.30
C VAL A 182 1.74 2.03 -2.12
N MET A 183 0.44 1.85 -2.31
CA MET A 183 -0.10 0.83 -3.20
C MET A 183 -0.95 1.48 -4.28
N ILE A 184 -0.66 1.16 -5.54
CA ILE A 184 -1.47 1.55 -6.70
C ILE A 184 -1.95 0.29 -7.40
N ALA A 185 -3.27 0.12 -7.47
CA ALA A 185 -3.88 -0.92 -8.29
C ALA A 185 -4.38 -0.32 -9.60
N GLY A 186 -3.94 -0.89 -10.72
CA GLY A 186 -4.39 -0.53 -12.06
C GLY A 186 -5.86 -0.89 -12.32
N GLN A 187 -6.45 -1.76 -11.49
CA GLN A 187 -7.85 -2.19 -11.55
C GLN A 187 -8.40 -2.42 -10.13
N ASN A 188 -9.62 -2.96 -10.03
CA ASN A 188 -10.24 -3.32 -8.76
C ASN A 188 -9.33 -4.25 -7.94
N THR A 189 -9.34 -4.10 -6.63
CA THR A 189 -8.61 -4.94 -5.66
C THR A 189 -9.63 -5.57 -4.72
N THR A 190 -9.48 -6.87 -4.44
CA THR A 190 -10.36 -7.61 -3.54
C THR A 190 -9.56 -8.19 -2.39
N ILE A 191 -9.79 -7.69 -1.17
CA ILE A 191 -9.21 -8.29 0.04
C ILE A 191 -10.27 -9.19 0.67
N GLU A 192 -10.03 -10.49 0.67
CA GLU A 192 -11.03 -11.51 1.04
C GLU A 192 -10.98 -11.89 2.52
N THR A 193 -9.97 -11.40 3.26
CA THR A 193 -9.67 -11.85 4.62
C THR A 193 -9.39 -10.67 5.55
N SER A 194 -9.64 -10.86 6.84
CA SER A 194 -9.40 -9.85 7.87
C SER A 194 -7.91 -9.78 8.25
N GLY A 195 -7.47 -8.60 8.69
CA GLY A 195 -6.12 -8.39 9.23
C GLY A 195 -5.07 -7.89 8.23
N PHE A 196 -5.47 -7.63 6.98
CA PHE A 196 -4.63 -6.93 6.01
C PHE A 196 -4.69 -5.43 6.29
N ALA A 197 -3.54 -4.76 6.36
CA ALA A 197 -3.46 -3.33 6.55
C ALA A 197 -2.52 -2.69 5.53
N VAL A 198 -2.86 -1.48 5.10
CA VAL A 198 -1.97 -0.61 4.33
C VAL A 198 -1.73 0.65 5.15
N TYR A 199 -0.47 0.92 5.49
CA TYR A 199 -0.06 2.17 6.13
C TYR A 199 0.68 3.03 5.10
N PHE A 200 0.33 4.31 5.04
CA PHE A 200 1.01 5.25 4.17
C PHE A 200 2.40 5.59 4.73
N ASP A 201 3.43 5.60 3.87
CA ASP A 201 4.78 6.12 4.20
C ASP A 201 5.13 7.25 3.24
N GLU A 202 5.26 8.47 3.77
CA GLU A 202 5.61 9.66 3.00
C GLU A 202 6.98 9.53 2.32
N SER A 203 7.97 8.95 3.00
CA SER A 203 9.32 8.78 2.45
C SER A 203 9.34 7.83 1.25
N VAL A 204 8.45 6.83 1.23
CA VAL A 204 8.24 5.98 0.06
C VAL A 204 7.54 6.78 -1.03
N ALA A 205 6.48 7.50 -0.68
CA ALA A 205 5.65 8.24 -1.64
C ALA A 205 6.44 9.30 -2.42
N GLU A 206 7.34 10.03 -1.77
CA GLU A 206 8.20 11.05 -2.39
C GLU A 206 9.11 10.48 -3.49
N ASN A 207 9.43 9.19 -3.44
CA ASN A 207 10.32 8.52 -4.38
C ASN A 207 9.59 7.85 -5.55
N ILE A 208 8.25 7.91 -5.59
CA ILE A 208 7.47 7.27 -6.65
C ILE A 208 7.54 8.10 -7.92
N LEU A 209 8.08 7.48 -8.97
CA LEU A 209 8.18 8.10 -10.28
C LEU A 209 6.87 7.95 -11.06
N VAL A 210 6.22 9.08 -11.26
CA VAL A 210 4.96 9.26 -11.98
C VAL A 210 5.19 10.11 -13.23
N GLU A 211 4.46 9.82 -14.30
CA GLU A 211 4.37 10.65 -15.51
C GLU A 211 2.95 11.20 -15.63
N ASN A 212 2.74 12.25 -16.42
CA ASN A 212 1.41 12.73 -16.85
C ASN A 212 0.32 12.72 -15.77
N ILE A 213 0.62 13.19 -14.55
CA ILE A 213 -0.33 13.16 -13.45
C ILE A 213 -1.49 14.12 -13.76
N VAL A 214 -2.63 13.58 -14.15
CA VAL A 214 -3.91 14.29 -14.06
C VAL A 214 -4.64 13.76 -12.84
N ILE A 215 -4.40 14.39 -11.69
CA ILE A 215 -5.22 14.14 -10.49
C ILE A 215 -6.59 14.73 -10.76
N ASN A 216 -7.59 13.87 -10.96
CA ASN A 216 -8.98 14.26 -10.93
C ASN A 216 -9.58 13.75 -9.63
N ARG A 217 -10.22 14.62 -8.84
CA ARG A 217 -11.04 14.19 -7.72
C ARG A 217 -12.46 13.97 -8.24
N ILE A 218 -12.88 12.71 -8.34
CA ILE A 218 -14.28 12.37 -8.63
C ILE A 218 -14.95 11.98 -7.31
N SER A 219 -15.89 12.80 -6.86
CA SER A 219 -16.78 12.50 -5.74
C SER A 219 -18.19 12.33 -6.27
N TRP A 220 -18.87 11.25 -5.91
CA TRP A 220 -20.30 11.09 -6.14
C TRP A 220 -21.06 11.13 -4.82
N TYR A 221 -22.27 11.67 -4.89
CA TYR A 221 -23.24 11.62 -3.82
C TYR A 221 -24.46 10.88 -4.35
N GLU A 222 -24.86 9.80 -3.69
CA GLU A 222 -26.08 9.08 -4.06
C GLU A 222 -27.29 9.97 -3.77
N VAL A 223 -28.06 10.29 -4.80
CA VAL A 223 -29.35 10.97 -4.65
C VAL A 223 -30.44 9.91 -4.75
N ALA A 224 -31.27 9.81 -3.70
CA ALA A 224 -32.44 8.94 -3.73
C ALA A 224 -33.34 9.36 -4.90
N HIS A 225 -33.61 8.42 -5.80
CA HIS A 225 -34.54 8.62 -6.91
C HIS A 225 -35.69 7.63 -6.80
N GLU A 226 -36.87 8.03 -7.27
CA GLU A 226 -38.00 7.11 -7.40
C GLU A 226 -37.65 5.96 -8.34
N TRP A 227 -38.16 4.77 -8.03
CA TRP A 227 -37.98 3.59 -8.86
C TRP A 227 -38.54 3.86 -10.27
N PRO A 228 -37.85 3.49 -11.37
CA PRO A 228 -38.38 3.68 -12.70
C PRO A 228 -39.70 2.95 -12.87
N ALA A 229 -40.73 3.65 -13.36
CA ALA A 229 -42.01 3.03 -13.66
C ALA A 229 -41.85 2.05 -14.85
N GLY A 230 -42.07 0.76 -14.61
CA GLY A 230 -42.11 -0.26 -15.67
C GLY A 230 -40.98 -1.30 -15.68
N LEU A 231 -40.22 -1.46 -14.59
CA LEU A 231 -39.42 -2.67 -14.32
C LEU A 231 -40.20 -3.67 -13.47
#